data_AF-A0A372GKW9-F1
#
_entry.id   AF-A0A372GKW9-F1
#
_cell.length_a   1.000
_cell.length_b   1.000
_cell.length_c   1.000
_cell.angle_alpha   90.00
_cell.angle_beta   90.00
_cell.angle_gamma   90.00
#
_symmetry.space_group_name_H-M   'P 1'
#
loop_
_entity.id
_entity.type
_entity.pdbx_description
1 polymer ?
#
loop_
_entity_poly.entity_id
_entity_poly.type
_entity_poly.pdbx_seq_one_letter_code
_entity_poly.pdbx_strand_id
1 'polypeptide(L)'
;MLKSEVSAERLHAAVRRRAPRIATSVVRDEEFTRVSVTYRDAGPLHIGWDGSSYTWHNGPDRGTSLGTDPDKAADLIATTLRGSPR
;
A
#
# COMPACT_ATOMS: atom_id res chain seq x y z
N MET A 1 12.36 -1.57 -14.07
CA MET A 1 12.41 -1.93 -12.63
C MET A 1 12.56 -0.73 -11.68
N LEU A 2 13.24 0.38 -12.01
CA LEU A 2 13.38 1.52 -11.06
C LEU A 2 12.08 2.22 -10.63
N LYS A 3 11.02 2.20 -11.47
CA LYS A 3 9.79 2.96 -11.17
C LYS A 3 9.00 2.40 -9.98
N SER A 4 8.96 1.08 -9.81
CA SER A 4 8.21 0.45 -8.73
C SER A 4 8.85 0.68 -7.36
N GLU A 5 10.18 0.74 -7.29
CA GLU A 5 10.92 1.04 -6.06
C GLU A 5 10.65 2.46 -5.57
N VAL A 6 10.82 3.45 -6.46
CA VAL A 6 10.55 4.86 -6.13
C VAL A 6 9.07 5.07 -5.73
N SER A 7 8.15 4.42 -6.43
CA SER A 7 6.72 4.47 -6.06
C SER A 7 6.45 3.83 -4.69
N ALA A 8 7.04 2.68 -4.40
CA ALA A 8 6.86 2.02 -3.10
C ALA A 8 7.40 2.87 -1.95
N GLU A 9 8.58 3.49 -2.11
CA GLU A 9 9.15 4.38 -1.09
C GLU A 9 8.29 5.63 -0.85
N ARG A 10 7.75 6.21 -1.93
CA ARG A 10 6.82 7.35 -1.85
C ARG A 10 5.55 6.99 -1.09
N LEU A 11 4.95 5.84 -1.40
CA LEU A 11 3.76 5.38 -0.71
C LEU A 11 4.06 5.06 0.76
N HIS A 12 5.17 4.39 1.06
CA HIS A 12 5.59 4.11 2.43
C HIS A 12 5.75 5.40 3.26
N ALA A 13 6.41 6.42 2.70
CA ALA A 13 6.53 7.73 3.35
C ALA A 13 5.17 8.40 3.57
N ALA A 14 4.28 8.35 2.57
CA ALA A 14 2.93 8.89 2.68
C ALA A 14 2.10 8.17 3.75
N VAL A 15 2.13 6.84 3.81
CA VAL A 15 1.44 6.04 4.83
C VAL A 15 1.96 6.38 6.23
N ARG A 16 3.28 6.49 6.43
CA ARG A 16 3.85 6.91 7.73
C ARG A 16 3.39 8.29 8.15
N ARG A 17 3.24 9.23 7.20
CA ARG A 17 2.82 10.61 7.47
C ARG A 17 1.32 10.72 7.74
N ARG A 18 0.49 10.09 6.91
CA ARG A 18 -0.98 10.23 6.89
C ARG A 18 -1.68 9.26 7.83
N ALA A 19 -1.10 8.07 8.02
CA ALA A 19 -1.69 6.98 8.78
C ALA A 19 -0.68 6.29 9.70
N PRO A 20 -0.11 7.01 10.69
CA PRO A 20 0.96 6.50 11.56
C PRO A 20 0.56 5.28 12.43
N ARG A 21 -0.75 4.98 12.50
CA ARG A 21 -1.28 3.81 13.22
C ARG A 21 -1.20 2.51 12.41
N ILE A 22 -0.89 2.60 11.12
CA ILE A 22 -0.72 1.45 10.23
C ILE A 22 0.75 1.10 10.26
N ALA A 23 1.06 -0.15 10.63
CA ALA A 23 2.41 -0.66 10.49
C ALA A 23 2.69 -0.81 9.00
N THR A 24 3.77 -0.20 8.51
CA THR A 24 4.11 -0.22 7.09
C THR A 24 5.60 -0.50 6.89
N SER A 25 5.91 -1.29 5.87
CA SER A 25 7.26 -1.68 5.48
C SER A 25 7.37 -1.81 3.96
N VAL A 26 8.53 -1.48 3.39
CA VAL A 26 8.81 -1.79 1.98
C VAL A 26 9.34 -3.22 1.88
N VAL A 27 8.70 -4.04 1.07
CA VAL A 27 9.08 -5.42 0.78
C VAL A 27 9.62 -5.48 -0.64
N ARG A 28 10.78 -6.12 -0.81
CA ARG A 28 11.44 -6.30 -2.11
C ARG A 28 11.51 -7.80 -2.37
N ASP A 29 10.84 -8.24 -3.43
CA ASP A 29 10.93 -9.59 -3.97
C ASP A 29 11.79 -9.56 -5.25
N GLU A 30 12.19 -10.74 -5.75
CA GLU A 30 13.05 -10.90 -6.93
C GLU A 30 12.54 -10.15 -8.18
N GLU A 31 11.23 -9.91 -8.24
CA GLU A 31 10.55 -9.37 -9.42
C GLU A 31 9.93 -7.98 -9.17
N PHE A 32 9.59 -7.62 -7.91
CA PHE A 32 8.86 -6.40 -7.58
C PHE A 32 9.20 -5.78 -6.22
N THR A 33 9.13 -4.46 -6.13
CA THR A 33 9.11 -3.72 -4.86
C THR A 33 7.67 -3.32 -4.52
N ARG A 34 7.24 -3.61 -3.29
CA ARG A 34 5.86 -3.45 -2.80
C ARG A 34 5.85 -2.81 -1.40
N VAL A 35 4.72 -2.25 -1.00
CA VAL A 35 4.50 -1.76 0.36
C VAL A 35 3.62 -2.76 1.09
N SER A 36 4.11 -3.28 2.21
CA SER A 36 3.32 -4.06 3.15
C SER A 36 2.68 -3.14 4.17
N VAL A 37 1.40 -3.34 4.45
CA VAL A 37 0.63 -2.63 5.45
C VAL A 37 -0.12 -3.61 6.34
N THR A 38 -0.06 -3.37 7.64
CA THR A 38 -0.76 -4.15 8.65
C THR A 38 -1.47 -3.21 9.59
N TYR A 39 -2.75 -3.46 9.84
CA TYR A 39 -3.55 -2.70 10.78
C TYR A 39 -4.38 -3.64 11.65
N ARG A 40 -4.05 -3.68 12.94
CA ARG A 40 -4.62 -4.66 13.90
C ARG A 40 -4.45 -6.09 13.36
N ASP A 41 -5.52 -6.87 13.32
CA ASP A 41 -5.56 -8.25 12.82
C ASP A 41 -5.74 -8.33 11.29
N ALA A 42 -5.94 -7.19 10.62
CA ALA A 42 -6.00 -7.11 9.16
C ALA A 42 -4.58 -6.91 8.59
N GLY A 43 -3.98 -7.98 8.10
CA GLY A 43 -2.72 -7.95 7.37
C GLY A 43 -1.87 -9.21 7.51
N PRO A 44 -0.71 -9.27 6.83
CA PRO A 44 -0.15 -8.20 5.99
C PRO A 44 -0.84 -8.09 4.62
N LEU A 45 -1.30 -6.87 4.29
CA LEU A 45 -1.74 -6.54 2.94
C LEU A 45 -0.60 -5.89 2.16
N HIS A 46 -0.52 -6.17 0.86
CA HIS A 46 0.54 -5.72 -0.02
C HIS A 46 -0.05 -4.79 -1.08
N ILE A 47 0.60 -3.65 -1.28
CA ILE A 47 0.31 -2.69 -2.35
C ILE A 47 1.49 -2.70 -3.33
N GLY A 48 1.18 -2.95 -4.60
CA GLY A 48 2.15 -2.86 -5.68
C GLY A 48 1.95 -1.59 -6.51
N TRP A 49 2.96 -1.27 -7.32
CA TRP A 49 2.83 -0.33 -8.43
C TRP A 49 2.80 -1.11 -9.73
N ASP A 50 1.71 -1.01 -10.50
CA ASP A 50 1.54 -1.74 -11.76
C ASP A 50 2.20 -1.07 -12.97
N GLY A 51 2.84 0.08 -12.76
CA GLY A 51 3.42 0.91 -13.82
C GLY A 51 2.62 2.20 -14.06
N SER A 52 1.33 2.20 -13.71
CA SER A 52 0.39 3.30 -13.88
C SER A 52 -0.20 3.78 -12.55
N SER A 53 -0.57 2.86 -11.64
CA SER A 53 -1.22 3.16 -10.38
C SER A 53 -0.79 2.23 -9.23
N TYR A 54 -1.04 2.67 -8.00
CA TYR A 54 -0.97 1.82 -6.82
C TYR A 54 -2.17 0.89 -6.81
N THR A 55 -1.94 -0.39 -6.55
CA THR A 55 -3.00 -1.41 -6.63
C THR A 55 -2.82 -2.41 -5.50
N TRP A 56 -3.94 -2.82 -4.87
CA TRP A 56 -3.92 -3.89 -3.88
C TRP A 56 -3.47 -5.19 -4.54
N HIS A 57 -2.38 -5.75 -4.04
CA HIS A 57 -1.79 -6.96 -4.58
C HIS A 57 -2.39 -8.24 -3.96
N ASN A 58 -2.87 -8.16 -2.72
CA ASN A 58 -3.56 -9.24 -2.01
C ASN A 58 -4.73 -8.69 -1.16
N GLY A 59 -5.42 -9.58 -0.45
CA GLY A 59 -6.54 -9.22 0.42
C GLY A 59 -7.89 -9.16 -0.31
N PRO A 60 -8.94 -8.73 0.41
CA PRO A 60 -10.31 -8.68 -0.12
C PRO A 60 -10.45 -7.70 -1.30
N ASP A 61 -9.64 -6.63 -1.32
CA ASP A 61 -9.68 -5.60 -2.36
C ASP A 61 -8.66 -5.84 -3.49
N ARG A 62 -8.09 -7.05 -3.61
CA ARG A 62 -7.06 -7.39 -4.61
C ARG A 62 -7.48 -6.94 -6.03
N GLY A 63 -6.57 -6.25 -6.71
CA GLY A 63 -6.79 -5.71 -8.06
C GLY A 63 -7.46 -4.33 -8.09
N THR A 64 -7.95 -3.84 -6.95
CA THR A 64 -8.53 -2.50 -6.86
C THR A 64 -7.43 -1.45 -6.86
N SER A 65 -7.59 -0.45 -7.74
CA SER A 65 -6.65 0.67 -7.85
C SER A 65 -6.89 1.69 -6.73
N LEU A 66 -5.79 2.15 -6.15
CA LEU A 66 -5.70 3.23 -5.17
C LEU A 66 -5.34 4.58 -5.83
N GLY A 67 -5.17 4.60 -7.15
CA GLY A 67 -4.75 5.76 -7.92
C GLY A 67 -3.23 5.95 -7.97
N THR A 68 -2.79 7.07 -8.52
CA THR A 68 -1.37 7.33 -8.82
C THR A 68 -0.69 8.23 -7.78
N ASP A 69 -1.49 8.93 -6.98
CA ASP A 69 -1.05 9.86 -5.96
C ASP A 69 -0.79 9.11 -4.64
N PRO A 70 0.44 9.14 -4.09
CA PRO A 70 0.79 8.38 -2.90
C PRO A 70 0.06 8.87 -1.64
N ASP A 71 -0.28 10.16 -1.54
CA ASP A 71 -0.99 10.71 -0.40
C ASP A 71 -2.47 10.30 -0.42
N LYS A 72 -3.11 10.37 -1.59
CA LYS A 72 -4.48 9.87 -1.76
C LYS A 72 -4.55 8.36 -1.56
N ALA A 73 -3.58 7.61 -2.07
CA ALA A 73 -3.48 6.18 -1.85
C ALA A 73 -3.34 5.84 -0.36
N ALA A 74 -2.52 6.59 0.39
CA ALA A 74 -2.38 6.41 1.83
C ALA A 74 -3.70 6.68 2.60
N ASP A 75 -4.44 7.73 2.22
CA ASP A 75 -5.75 8.04 2.81
C ASP A 75 -6.78 6.93 2.51
N LEU A 76 -6.77 6.39 1.29
CA LEU A 76 -7.63 5.27 0.90
C LEU A 76 -7.27 4.00 1.67
N ILE A 77 -5.99 3.63 1.75
CA ILE A 77 -5.50 2.49 2.55
C ILE A 77 -6.00 2.61 4.00
N ALA A 78 -5.89 3.81 4.59
CA ALA A 78 -6.33 4.03 5.96
C ALA A 78 -7.84 3.94 6.13
N THR A 79 -8.61 4.37 5.13
CA THR A 79 -10.07 4.28 5.12
C THR A 79 -10.51 2.83 4.98
N THR A 80 -9.95 2.09 4.02
CA THR A 80 -10.23 0.67 3.80
C THR A 80 -9.93 -0.15 5.05
N LEU A 81 -8.74 -0.02 5.64
CA LEU A 81 -8.35 -0.79 6.83
C LEU A 81 -9.14 -0.44 8.09
N ARG A 82 -9.71 0.77 8.17
CA ARG A 82 -10.62 1.15 9.27
C ARG A 82 -12.04 0.62 9.05
N GLY A 83 -12.47 0.50 7.80
CA GLY A 83 -13.80 0.06 7.41
C GLY A 83 -13.94 -1.45 7.27
N SER A 84 -12.84 -2.22 7.17
CA SER A 84 -12.88 -3.68 7.12
C SER A 84 -13.54 -4.22 8.41
N PRO A 85 -14.71 -4.90 8.30
CA PRO A 85 -15.36 -5.50 9.46
C PRO A 85 -14.51 -6.63 10.04
N ARG A 86 -14.61 -6.80 11.37
CA ARG A 86 -14.04 -7.93 12.11
C ARG A 86 -14.68 -9.25 11.71
#